data_AF-A0A969NS76-F1
#
_entry.id   AF-A0A969NS76-F1
#
_cell.length_a   1.000
_cell.length_b   1.000
_cell.length_c   1.000
_cell.angle_alpha   90.00
_cell.angle_beta   90.00
_cell.angle_gamma   90.00
#
_symmetry.space_group_name_H-M   'P 1'
#
loop_
_entity.id
_entity.type
_entity.pdbx_description
1 polymer ?
#
loop_
_entity_poly.entity_id
_entity_poly.type
_entity_poly.pdbx_seq_one_letter_code
_entity_poly.pdbx_strand_id
1 'polypeptide(L)'
;MAVKLLKETWNLPDLARDQACIKELTAQIVNSLSEHLEHQEETTDLTVTHAINEVIPKCEPQLEDLAKLPSAAVMFSSMEAYTRKDLWQKDTEGTAYLRHKAKTNLRPVSFWEWVLAHPEIPLVVTEGAKKVGAILTAGYVAIALPGIFNGYRQPKDEWGRSSALPSLIPQLEVLAEGGRDIYFAFDQDTKPKTIANVNTAITKTGKLLAKKGCKVKVITWSQPEKGVDDLIATHGEDAFHTAYNTAEDLETWLTRQSLSN
;
A
#
# COMPACT_ATOMS: atom_id res chain seq x y z
N MET A 1 0.27 22.04 -31.03
CA MET A 1 0.58 23.27 -30.25
C MET A 1 0.52 23.03 -28.74
N ALA A 2 -0.53 22.39 -28.22
CA ALA A 2 -0.70 22.08 -26.78
C ALA A 2 0.48 21.32 -26.12
N VAL A 3 1.05 20.32 -26.79
CA VAL A 3 2.20 19.55 -26.26
C VAL A 3 3.47 20.41 -26.13
N LYS A 4 3.62 21.45 -26.97
CA LYS A 4 4.75 22.39 -26.91
C LYS A 4 4.58 23.36 -25.72
N LEU A 5 3.36 23.88 -25.54
CA LEU A 5 3.00 24.72 -24.38
C LEU A 5 3.19 23.97 -23.05
N LEU A 6 2.78 22.71 -22.97
CA LEU A 6 2.96 21.87 -21.77
C LEU A 6 4.44 21.64 -21.43
N LYS A 7 5.30 21.45 -22.44
CA LYS A 7 6.75 21.28 -22.25
C LYS A 7 7.44 22.57 -21.81
N GLU A 8 6.98 23.72 -22.32
CA GLU A 8 7.52 25.04 -21.95
C GLU A 8 7.11 25.43 -20.52
N THR A 9 5.91 25.03 -20.06
CA THR A 9 5.42 25.32 -18.69
C THR A 9 5.98 24.39 -17.62
N TRP A 10 6.38 23.16 -17.97
CA TRP A 10 6.91 22.18 -17.01
C TRP A 10 8.23 22.62 -16.35
N ASN A 11 8.98 23.51 -17.01
CA ASN A 11 10.28 24.00 -16.54
C ASN A 11 10.21 25.34 -15.76
N LEU A 12 9.02 25.80 -15.37
CA LEU A 12 8.83 27.07 -14.65
C LEU A 12 8.12 26.85 -13.29
N PRO A 13 8.85 26.44 -12.24
CA PRO A 13 8.27 26.06 -10.94
C PRO A 13 7.59 27.22 -10.19
N ASP A 14 7.91 28.48 -10.53
CA ASP A 14 7.32 29.64 -9.87
C ASP A 14 5.92 30.02 -10.42
N LEU A 15 5.61 29.68 -11.67
CA LEU A 15 4.27 29.91 -12.24
C LEU A 15 3.21 28.92 -11.71
N ALA A 16 3.63 27.73 -11.26
CA ALA A 16 2.74 26.70 -10.72
C ALA A 16 2.14 27.06 -9.34
N ARG A 17 2.54 28.20 -8.75
CA ARG A 17 2.03 28.69 -7.47
C ARG A 17 0.99 29.80 -7.61
N ASP A 18 0.85 30.41 -8.79
CA ASP A 18 -0.13 31.47 -9.05
C ASP A 18 -1.41 30.88 -9.68
N GLN A 19 -2.48 30.86 -8.89
CA GLN A 19 -3.76 30.28 -9.25
C GLN A 19 -4.47 31.05 -10.39
N ALA A 20 -4.17 32.34 -10.58
CA ALA A 20 -4.71 33.12 -11.70
C ALA A 20 -4.02 32.73 -13.01
N CYS A 21 -2.71 32.54 -12.97
CA CYS A 21 -1.91 32.12 -14.12
C CYS A 21 -2.30 30.72 -14.61
N ILE A 22 -2.53 29.78 -13.69
CA ILE A 22 -2.98 28.42 -14.03
C ILE A 22 -4.35 28.44 -14.70
N LYS A 23 -5.29 29.27 -14.23
CA LYS A 23 -6.62 29.39 -14.84
C LYS A 23 -6.54 29.93 -16.27
N GLU A 24 -5.72 30.95 -16.51
CA GLU A 24 -5.50 31.54 -17.84
C GLU A 24 -4.94 30.50 -18.82
N LEU A 25 -3.89 29.78 -18.41
CA LEU A 25 -3.26 28.72 -19.20
C LEU A 25 -4.21 27.57 -19.50
N THR A 26 -5.02 27.17 -18.51
CA THR A 26 -6.02 26.10 -18.69
C THR A 26 -7.09 26.54 -19.70
N ALA A 27 -7.55 27.79 -19.64
CA ALA A 27 -8.50 28.33 -20.60
C ALA A 27 -7.92 28.37 -22.03
N GLN A 28 -6.65 28.75 -22.20
CA GLN A 28 -5.99 28.75 -23.50
C GLN A 28 -5.81 27.34 -24.09
N ILE A 29 -5.49 26.35 -23.25
CA ILE A 29 -5.38 24.94 -23.68
C ILE A 29 -6.76 24.41 -24.09
N VAL A 30 -7.79 24.67 -23.29
CA VAL A 30 -9.16 24.24 -23.59
C VAL A 30 -9.66 24.87 -24.89
N ASN A 31 -9.48 26.18 -25.09
CA ASN A 31 -9.88 26.84 -26.33
C ASN A 31 -9.13 26.29 -27.55
N SER A 32 -7.81 26.08 -27.44
CA SER A 32 -7.02 25.52 -28.54
C SER A 32 -7.43 24.09 -28.88
N LEU A 33 -7.91 23.30 -27.91
CA LEU A 33 -8.42 21.95 -28.14
C LEU A 33 -9.82 21.99 -28.73
N SER A 34 -10.70 22.88 -28.26
CA SER A 34 -12.04 23.10 -28.82
C SER A 34 -11.97 23.53 -30.29
N GLU A 35 -11.11 24.48 -30.65
CA GLU A 35 -10.89 24.90 -32.04
C GLU A 35 -10.37 23.76 -32.93
N HIS A 36 -9.60 22.83 -32.36
CA HIS A 36 -9.09 21.68 -33.10
C HIS A 36 -10.16 20.61 -33.31
N LEU A 37 -11.07 20.46 -32.35
CA LEU A 37 -12.20 19.52 -32.43
C LEU A 37 -13.28 20.02 -33.40
N GLU A 38 -13.54 21.34 -33.42
CA GLU A 38 -14.47 21.96 -34.38
C GLU A 38 -13.99 21.82 -35.85
N HIS A 39 -12.68 21.65 -36.08
CA HIS A 39 -12.12 21.39 -37.41
C HIS A 39 -12.02 19.89 -37.78
N GLN A 40 -12.42 18.96 -36.91
CA GLN A 40 -12.42 17.52 -37.20
C GLN A 40 -13.82 16.91 -37.40
N GLU A 41 -14.89 17.66 -37.20
CA GLU A 41 -16.25 17.21 -37.51
C GLU A 41 -16.63 17.50 -38.97
N GLU A 42 -16.00 16.78 -39.90
CA GLU A 42 -16.63 16.44 -41.17
C GLU A 42 -16.46 14.93 -41.38
N THR A 43 -17.24 14.12 -40.66
CA THR A 43 -17.97 12.94 -41.16
C THR A 43 -18.69 12.17 -40.05
N THR A 44 -19.98 11.90 -40.29
CA THR A 44 -20.87 10.90 -39.65
C THR A 44 -21.54 11.24 -38.30
N ASP A 45 -22.52 12.13 -38.41
CA ASP A 45 -23.94 11.98 -37.99
C ASP A 45 -24.31 10.74 -37.14
N LEU A 46 -24.69 10.97 -35.87
CA LEU A 46 -25.88 10.43 -35.17
C LEU A 46 -25.84 10.80 -33.66
N THR A 47 -26.59 11.86 -33.31
CA THR A 47 -27.32 12.09 -32.04
C THR A 47 -26.61 11.82 -30.69
N VAL A 48 -25.94 12.83 -30.13
CA VAL A 48 -25.47 12.85 -28.71
C VAL A 48 -26.24 13.87 -27.84
N THR A 49 -27.23 14.58 -28.39
CA THR A 49 -27.90 15.71 -27.73
C THR A 49 -28.92 15.35 -26.63
N HIS A 50 -28.93 14.14 -26.06
CA HIS A 50 -29.96 13.77 -25.07
C HIS A 50 -29.55 12.82 -23.93
N ALA A 51 -28.30 12.83 -23.46
CA ALA A 51 -27.92 11.97 -22.32
C ALA A 51 -26.99 12.62 -21.28
N ILE A 52 -26.76 13.93 -21.30
CA ILE A 52 -25.84 14.59 -20.33
C ILE A 52 -26.59 15.29 -19.18
N ASN A 53 -27.93 15.37 -19.22
CA ASN A 53 -28.69 16.23 -18.30
C ASN A 53 -29.64 15.54 -17.32
N GLU A 54 -29.61 14.22 -17.14
CA GLU A 54 -30.39 13.60 -16.05
C GLU A 54 -29.54 12.74 -15.11
N VAL A 55 -29.65 13.11 -13.83
CA VAL A 55 -29.29 12.38 -12.61
C VAL A 55 -27.82 12.41 -12.20
N ILE A 56 -27.29 13.61 -11.92
CA ILE A 56 -26.32 13.75 -10.81
C ILE A 56 -27.15 13.98 -9.54
N PRO A 57 -27.31 12.99 -8.65
CA PRO A 57 -27.93 13.27 -7.37
C PRO A 57 -27.04 14.27 -6.62
N LYS A 58 -27.62 15.41 -6.23
CA LYS A 58 -27.00 16.31 -5.26
C LYS A 58 -26.84 15.54 -3.95
N CYS A 59 -25.68 14.95 -3.76
CA CYS A 59 -25.29 14.37 -2.49
C CYS A 59 -24.91 15.52 -1.57
N GLU A 60 -25.86 16.00 -0.77
CA GLU A 60 -25.52 16.76 0.44
C GLU A 60 -24.63 15.85 1.30
N PRO A 61 -23.42 16.29 1.68
CA PRO A 61 -22.56 15.48 2.53
C PRO A 61 -23.21 15.43 3.92
N GLN A 62 -23.92 14.35 4.20
CA GLN A 62 -24.21 13.95 5.57
C GLN A 62 -22.86 13.66 6.23
N LEU A 63 -22.37 14.64 6.99
CA LEU A 63 -21.16 14.53 7.80
C LEU A 63 -21.38 13.41 8.82
N GLU A 64 -20.80 12.24 8.57
CA GLU A 64 -20.58 11.25 9.62
C GLU A 64 -19.29 11.56 10.39
N ASP A 65 -19.36 11.36 11.70
CA ASP A 65 -18.36 11.71 12.70
C ASP A 65 -16.97 11.09 12.46
N LEU A 66 -15.95 11.81 12.95
CA LEU A 66 -14.53 11.42 13.07
C LEU A 66 -14.28 9.88 13.04
N ALA A 67 -13.57 9.40 12.01
CA ALA A 67 -13.10 8.02 11.96
C ALA A 67 -12.05 7.75 13.07
N LYS A 68 -12.23 6.66 13.82
CA LYS A 68 -11.31 6.22 14.88
C LYS A 68 -10.31 5.23 14.29
N LEU A 69 -9.01 5.53 14.35
CA LEU A 69 -7.95 4.61 13.93
C LEU A 69 -7.32 3.92 15.16
N PRO A 70 -7.28 2.58 15.22
CA PRO A 70 -6.72 1.86 16.37
C PRO A 70 -5.23 2.17 16.54
N SER A 71 -4.78 2.25 17.79
CA SER A 71 -3.41 2.61 18.14
C SER A 71 -2.35 1.76 17.45
N ALA A 72 -2.62 0.47 17.23
CA ALA A 72 -1.70 -0.42 16.54
C ALA A 72 -1.42 0.03 15.10
N ALA A 73 -2.41 0.59 14.39
CA ALA A 73 -2.21 1.11 13.03
C ALA A 73 -1.43 2.44 13.01
N VAL A 74 -1.66 3.30 14.02
CA VAL A 74 -1.03 4.62 14.14
C VAL A 74 0.42 4.53 14.64
N MET A 75 0.72 3.58 15.53
CA MET A 75 2.06 3.37 16.11
C MET A 75 3.13 3.02 15.06
N PHE A 76 2.74 2.52 13.89
CA PHE A 76 3.65 2.27 12.79
C PHE A 76 3.75 3.42 11.79
N SER A 77 2.86 4.42 11.86
CA SER A 77 2.72 5.45 10.82
C SER A 77 3.30 6.83 11.16
N SER A 78 3.74 7.15 12.39
CA SER A 78 4.35 8.47 12.61
C SER A 78 5.15 8.64 13.91
N MET A 79 6.26 9.37 13.78
CA MET A 79 6.95 10.10 14.86
C MET A 79 5.97 11.03 15.64
N GLU A 80 4.85 11.43 15.02
CA GLU A 80 3.77 12.22 15.63
C GLU A 80 3.02 11.46 16.74
N ALA A 81 2.79 10.15 16.58
CA ALA A 81 2.13 9.31 17.59
C ALA A 81 2.92 9.28 18.91
N TYR A 82 4.26 9.29 18.82
CA TYR A 82 5.16 9.27 19.97
C TYR A 82 5.28 10.65 20.66
N THR A 83 5.16 11.74 19.90
CA THR A 83 5.35 13.12 20.39
C THR A 83 4.06 13.77 20.88
N ARG A 84 2.87 13.31 20.44
CA ARG A 84 1.57 13.93 20.74
C ARG A 84 0.67 13.06 21.62
N LYS A 85 1.09 12.82 22.87
CA LYS A 85 0.30 12.07 23.87
C LYS A 85 -1.06 12.72 24.19
N ASP A 86 -1.19 14.02 23.94
CA ASP A 86 -2.41 14.81 24.11
C ASP A 86 -3.55 14.41 23.17
N LEU A 87 -3.26 13.73 22.06
CA LEU A 87 -4.26 13.33 21.05
C LEU A 87 -4.82 11.92 21.27
N TRP A 88 -4.37 11.22 22.30
CA TRP A 88 -4.78 9.85 22.61
C TRP A 88 -6.09 9.81 23.38
N GLN A 89 -7.02 8.97 22.93
CA GLN A 89 -8.28 8.68 23.63
C GLN A 89 -8.49 7.18 23.73
N LYS A 90 -9.31 6.73 24.68
CA LYS A 90 -9.75 5.34 24.81
C LYS A 90 -11.24 5.26 24.49
N ASP A 91 -11.64 4.24 23.76
CA ASP A 91 -13.06 3.94 23.58
C ASP A 91 -13.64 3.24 24.83
N THR A 92 -14.94 2.94 24.77
CA THR A 92 -15.69 2.24 25.83
C THR A 92 -15.19 0.82 26.07
N GLU A 93 -14.48 0.23 25.11
CA GLU A 93 -13.88 -1.11 25.20
C GLU A 93 -12.42 -1.07 25.68
N GLY A 94 -11.88 0.14 25.93
CA GLY A 94 -10.52 0.35 26.42
C GLY A 94 -9.44 0.37 25.32
N THR A 95 -9.82 0.28 24.05
CA THR A 95 -8.91 0.41 22.92
C THR A 95 -8.51 1.87 22.76
N ALA A 96 -7.21 2.12 22.80
CA ALA A 96 -6.68 3.45 22.55
C ALA A 96 -6.73 3.77 21.04
N TYR A 97 -7.00 5.02 20.68
CA TYR A 97 -6.97 5.53 19.31
C TYR A 97 -6.44 6.97 19.28
N LEU A 98 -5.91 7.40 18.14
CA LEU A 98 -5.41 8.77 17.95
C LEU A 98 -6.47 9.64 17.26
N ARG A 99 -6.78 10.81 17.84
CA ARG A 99 -7.69 11.78 17.22
C ARG A 99 -6.91 12.67 16.25
N HIS A 100 -6.98 12.39 14.96
CA HIS A 100 -6.35 13.25 13.95
C HIS A 100 -7.28 14.43 13.61
N LYS A 101 -6.78 15.66 13.73
CA LYS A 101 -7.50 16.87 13.32
C LYS A 101 -6.79 17.45 12.11
N ALA A 102 -7.40 17.27 10.95
CA ALA A 102 -7.00 17.88 9.71
C ALA A 102 -6.82 19.39 9.81
N LYS A 103 -5.76 19.95 9.22
CA LYS A 103 -5.62 21.40 9.02
C LYS A 103 -6.25 21.94 7.72
N THR A 104 -7.03 21.12 7.01
CA THR A 104 -7.71 21.51 5.77
C THR A 104 -9.15 20.96 5.76
N ASN A 105 -10.06 21.63 5.06
CA ASN A 105 -11.45 21.19 4.87
C ASN A 105 -11.58 19.93 3.98
N LEU A 106 -10.45 19.39 3.52
CA LEU A 106 -10.34 18.08 2.91
C LEU A 106 -9.93 17.12 4.02
N ARG A 107 -10.72 16.07 4.30
CA ARG A 107 -10.28 15.02 5.25
C ARG A 107 -8.90 14.53 4.76
N PRO A 108 -7.80 14.72 5.51
CA PRO A 108 -6.52 14.14 5.20
C PRO A 108 -6.73 12.67 5.46
N VAL A 109 -6.92 11.93 4.37
CA VAL A 109 -6.90 10.48 4.38
C VAL A 109 -5.59 10.09 5.03
N SER A 110 -5.64 9.40 6.16
CA SER A 110 -4.43 8.89 6.78
C SER A 110 -3.73 7.94 5.81
N PHE A 111 -2.42 7.80 5.95
CA PHE A 111 -1.63 6.91 5.08
C PHE A 111 -2.28 5.52 4.94
N TRP A 112 -2.76 4.94 6.05
CA TRP A 112 -3.39 3.62 6.02
C TRP A 112 -4.78 3.59 5.42
N GLU A 113 -5.61 4.62 5.62
CA GLU A 113 -6.89 4.72 4.90
C GLU A 113 -6.66 4.82 3.39
N TRP A 114 -5.61 5.53 2.97
CA TRP A 114 -5.23 5.62 1.56
C TRP A 114 -4.75 4.26 1.05
N VAL A 115 -3.86 3.57 1.76
CA VAL A 115 -3.41 2.22 1.40
C VAL A 115 -4.61 1.27 1.27
N LEU A 116 -5.53 1.26 2.23
CA LEU A 116 -6.70 0.39 2.21
C LEU A 116 -7.64 0.69 1.04
N ALA A 117 -7.82 1.96 0.69
CA ALA A 117 -8.63 2.37 -0.46
C ALA A 117 -7.99 2.03 -1.83
N HIS A 118 -6.70 1.72 -1.87
CA HIS A 118 -5.93 1.44 -3.10
C HIS A 118 -5.32 0.03 -3.06
N PRO A 119 -6.12 -1.03 -3.27
CA PRO A 119 -5.66 -2.42 -3.28
C PRO A 119 -4.67 -2.75 -4.41
N GLU A 120 -4.59 -1.92 -5.44
CA GLU A 120 -3.59 -2.02 -6.51
C GLU A 120 -2.16 -1.72 -6.04
N ILE A 121 -2.00 -1.08 -4.88
CA ILE A 121 -0.68 -0.77 -4.31
C ILE A 121 -0.12 -2.01 -3.61
N PRO A 122 1.06 -2.51 -3.98
CA PRO A 122 1.63 -3.67 -3.33
C PRO A 122 1.99 -3.45 -1.86
N LEU A 123 1.92 -4.51 -1.06
CA LEU A 123 2.31 -4.49 0.35
C LEU A 123 3.49 -5.43 0.61
N VAL A 124 4.56 -4.90 1.20
CA VAL A 124 5.70 -5.70 1.66
C VAL A 124 5.54 -6.06 3.14
N VAL A 125 5.67 -7.34 3.46
CA VAL A 125 5.58 -7.88 4.82
C VAL A 125 6.96 -8.36 5.26
N THR A 126 7.46 -7.78 6.34
CA THR A 126 8.76 -8.13 6.95
C THR A 126 8.63 -8.28 8.47
N GLU A 127 9.75 -8.33 9.19
CA GLU A 127 9.80 -8.37 10.65
C GLU A 127 10.58 -7.18 11.23
N GLY A 128 10.05 -6.57 12.29
CA GLY A 128 10.76 -5.52 13.02
C GLY A 128 10.77 -4.14 12.34
N ALA A 129 10.92 -3.11 13.18
CA ALA A 129 10.69 -1.72 12.77
C ALA A 129 11.78 -1.16 11.83
N LYS A 130 13.04 -1.56 11.99
CA LYS A 130 14.15 -1.06 11.14
C LYS A 130 14.00 -1.44 9.68
N LYS A 131 13.56 -2.68 9.43
CA LYS A 131 13.33 -3.23 8.08
C LYS A 131 12.17 -2.52 7.39
N VAL A 132 11.06 -2.36 8.10
CA VAL A 132 9.93 -1.58 7.60
C VAL A 132 10.34 -0.14 7.30
N GLY A 133 11.10 0.50 8.20
CA GLY A 133 11.61 1.84 7.98
C GLY A 133 12.50 1.94 6.73
N ALA A 134 13.37 0.95 6.51
CA ALA A 134 14.22 0.90 5.32
C ALA A 134 13.39 0.73 4.02
N ILE A 135 12.40 -0.18 4.02
CA ILE A 135 11.52 -0.41 2.86
C ILE A 135 10.62 0.80 2.58
N LEU A 136 10.07 1.44 3.62
CA LEU A 136 9.26 2.67 3.50
C LEU A 136 10.10 3.82 2.93
N THR A 137 11.35 3.96 3.38
CA THR A 137 12.27 4.99 2.87
C THR A 137 12.62 4.74 1.40
N ALA A 138 12.74 3.47 1.00
CA ALA A 138 12.90 3.05 -0.39
C ALA A 138 11.63 3.18 -1.25
N GLY A 139 10.54 3.75 -0.72
CA GLY A 139 9.33 4.10 -1.48
C GLY A 139 8.27 3.00 -1.58
N TYR A 140 8.34 1.94 -0.77
CA TYR A 140 7.35 0.85 -0.80
C TYR A 140 6.50 0.81 0.47
N VAL A 141 5.21 0.48 0.33
CA VAL A 141 4.34 0.26 1.49
C VAL A 141 4.77 -1.02 2.19
N ALA A 142 5.06 -0.92 3.49
CA ALA A 142 5.49 -2.07 4.28
C ALA A 142 4.88 -2.14 5.67
N ILE A 143 4.72 -3.37 6.17
CA ILE A 143 4.34 -3.68 7.55
C ILE A 143 5.31 -4.68 8.19
N ALA A 144 5.40 -4.63 9.52
CA ALA A 144 6.14 -5.61 10.31
C ALA A 144 5.16 -6.56 10.99
N LEU A 145 5.42 -7.86 10.88
CA LEU A 145 4.91 -8.81 11.84
C LEU A 145 5.79 -8.78 13.10
N PRO A 146 5.23 -8.96 14.31
CA PRO A 146 6.03 -9.12 15.54
C PRO A 146 6.88 -10.41 15.55
N GLY A 147 6.61 -11.32 14.61
CA GLY A 147 7.32 -12.57 14.37
C GLY A 147 6.71 -13.32 13.17
N ILE A 148 7.48 -14.18 12.52
CA ILE A 148 7.14 -14.77 11.22
C ILE A 148 5.85 -15.58 11.27
N PHE A 149 5.59 -16.24 12.40
CA PHE A 149 4.38 -17.04 12.61
C PHE A 149 3.15 -16.21 13.03
N ASN A 150 3.29 -14.90 13.20
CA ASN A 150 2.19 -14.04 13.65
C ASN A 150 1.31 -13.53 12.51
N GLY A 151 1.55 -13.96 11.26
CA GLY A 151 0.66 -13.68 10.13
C GLY A 151 -0.65 -14.50 10.15
N TYR A 152 -0.71 -15.58 10.95
CA TYR A 152 -1.88 -16.43 11.06
C TYR A 152 -2.13 -16.87 12.52
N ARG A 153 -3.32 -17.39 12.77
CA ARG A 153 -3.71 -18.07 14.02
C ARG A 153 -4.17 -19.47 13.69
N GLN A 154 -3.74 -20.41 14.52
CA GLN A 154 -4.24 -21.78 14.48
C GLN A 154 -4.65 -22.15 15.90
N PRO A 155 -5.96 -22.17 16.20
CA PRO A 155 -6.46 -22.57 17.51
C PRO A 155 -5.91 -23.94 17.91
N LYS A 156 -5.59 -24.06 19.20
CA LYS A 156 -5.12 -25.29 19.81
C LYS A 156 -6.06 -25.70 20.93
N ASP A 157 -6.21 -27.01 21.11
CA ASP A 157 -6.90 -27.58 22.26
C ASP A 157 -6.04 -27.53 23.53
N GLU A 158 -6.62 -27.99 24.64
CA GLU A 158 -5.96 -28.07 25.95
C GLU A 158 -4.72 -28.99 25.99
N TRP A 159 -4.55 -29.86 24.99
CA TRP A 159 -3.39 -30.72 24.81
C TRP A 159 -2.38 -30.17 23.78
N GLY A 160 -2.59 -28.94 23.30
CA GLY A 160 -1.71 -28.26 22.35
C GLY A 160 -1.82 -28.76 20.90
N ARG A 161 -2.81 -29.60 20.58
CA ARG A 161 -3.08 -30.06 19.21
C ARG A 161 -3.94 -29.04 18.49
N SER A 162 -3.81 -28.94 17.17
CA SER A 162 -4.61 -28.01 16.38
C SER A 162 -6.08 -28.40 16.39
N SER A 163 -6.93 -27.54 16.93
CA SER A 163 -8.37 -27.76 17.04
C SER A 163 -9.16 -27.22 15.85
N ALA A 164 -8.55 -26.33 15.05
CA ALA A 164 -9.17 -25.78 13.85
C ALA A 164 -8.14 -25.54 12.73
N LEU A 165 -8.67 -25.29 11.53
CA LEU A 165 -7.87 -24.87 10.38
C LEU A 165 -7.22 -23.50 10.67
N PRO A 166 -6.01 -23.25 10.14
CA PRO A 166 -5.37 -21.96 10.28
C PRO A 166 -6.17 -20.87 9.55
N SER A 167 -6.19 -19.67 10.13
CA SER A 167 -6.82 -18.47 9.58
C SER A 167 -5.87 -17.28 9.69
N LEU A 168 -6.00 -16.29 8.81
CA LEU A 168 -5.21 -15.07 8.91
C LEU A 168 -5.60 -14.30 10.17
N ILE A 169 -4.66 -13.50 10.69
CA ILE A 169 -5.02 -12.54 11.74
C ILE A 169 -5.92 -11.44 11.14
N PRO A 170 -6.91 -10.91 11.89
CA PRO A 170 -7.84 -9.90 11.38
C PRO A 170 -7.14 -8.68 10.78
N GLN A 171 -6.02 -8.25 11.38
CA GLN A 171 -5.26 -7.10 10.90
C GLN A 171 -4.67 -7.31 9.50
N LEU A 172 -4.26 -8.54 9.19
CA LEU A 172 -3.71 -8.88 7.88
C LEU A 172 -4.82 -9.18 6.87
N GLU A 173 -5.99 -9.66 7.33
CA GLU A 173 -7.15 -9.85 6.45
C GLU A 173 -7.62 -8.54 5.81
N VAL A 174 -7.70 -7.46 6.58
CA VAL A 174 -8.12 -6.13 6.07
C VAL A 174 -7.15 -5.60 5.01
N LEU A 175 -5.88 -5.96 5.09
CA LEU A 175 -4.85 -5.58 4.10
C LEU A 175 -4.81 -6.51 2.88
N ALA A 176 -5.49 -7.66 2.95
CA ALA A 176 -5.51 -8.71 1.94
C ALA A 176 -6.77 -8.66 1.06
N GLU A 177 -7.45 -7.52 0.99
CA GLU A 177 -8.64 -7.31 0.17
C GLU A 177 -8.29 -6.81 -1.25
N GLY A 178 -9.23 -6.96 -2.18
CA GLY A 178 -9.11 -6.40 -3.54
C GLY A 178 -8.06 -7.05 -4.44
N GLY A 179 -7.56 -8.25 -4.08
CA GLY A 179 -6.57 -8.97 -4.89
C GLY A 179 -5.16 -8.36 -4.85
N ARG A 180 -4.85 -7.62 -3.78
CA ARG A 180 -3.56 -6.94 -3.58
C ARG A 180 -2.36 -7.88 -3.77
N ASP A 181 -1.31 -7.37 -4.41
CA ASP A 181 -0.01 -8.03 -4.46
C ASP A 181 0.69 -7.91 -3.09
N ILE A 182 1.07 -9.05 -2.50
CA ILE A 182 1.73 -9.12 -1.19
C ILE A 182 3.09 -9.78 -1.34
N TYR A 183 4.13 -9.11 -0.85
CA TYR A 183 5.52 -9.53 -0.95
C TYR A 183 6.05 -9.88 0.44
N PHE A 184 6.61 -11.07 0.62
CA PHE A 184 7.36 -11.40 1.83
C PHE A 184 8.83 -11.00 1.68
N ALA A 185 9.36 -10.24 2.63
CA ALA A 185 10.77 -9.86 2.74
C ALA A 185 11.30 -10.20 4.14
N PHE A 186 11.21 -11.48 4.53
CA PHE A 186 11.76 -11.97 5.79
C PHE A 186 13.28 -12.14 5.71
N ASP A 187 13.92 -12.22 6.88
CA ASP A 187 15.36 -12.41 7.00
C ASP A 187 15.85 -13.66 6.27
N GLN A 188 16.97 -13.51 5.56
CA GLN A 188 17.76 -14.64 5.09
C GLN A 188 18.59 -15.19 6.24
N ASP A 189 18.35 -16.45 6.60
CA ASP A 189 19.11 -17.13 7.64
C ASP A 189 19.95 -18.26 7.02
N THR A 190 21.07 -18.59 7.66
CA THR A 190 21.94 -19.71 7.24
C THR A 190 21.69 -20.97 8.06
N LYS A 191 21.01 -20.85 9.21
CA LYS A 191 20.73 -21.98 10.09
C LYS A 191 19.57 -22.80 9.52
N PRO A 192 19.73 -24.10 9.24
CA PRO A 192 18.68 -24.92 8.61
C PRO A 192 17.34 -24.88 9.35
N LYS A 193 17.38 -24.87 10.69
CA LYS A 193 16.16 -24.77 11.52
C LYS A 193 15.43 -23.45 11.33
N THR A 194 16.17 -22.34 11.24
CA THR A 194 15.56 -21.02 11.05
C THR A 194 15.01 -20.89 9.62
N ILE A 195 15.75 -21.36 8.62
CA ILE A 195 15.29 -21.43 7.23
C ILE A 195 13.97 -22.22 7.15
N ALA A 196 13.91 -23.42 7.74
CA ALA A 196 12.69 -24.23 7.76
C ALA A 196 11.51 -23.51 8.44
N ASN A 197 11.76 -22.75 9.51
CA ASN A 197 10.73 -21.97 10.19
C ASN A 197 10.22 -20.82 9.32
N VAL A 198 11.12 -20.03 8.72
CA VAL A 198 10.78 -18.94 7.79
C VAL A 198 9.98 -19.51 6.62
N ASN A 199 10.44 -20.60 6.03
CA ASN A 199 9.77 -21.23 4.91
C ASN A 199 8.36 -21.71 5.29
N THR A 200 8.20 -22.31 6.48
CA THR A 200 6.91 -22.75 6.99
C THR A 200 5.96 -21.56 7.21
N ALA A 201 6.47 -20.46 7.76
CA ALA A 201 5.70 -19.25 8.00
C ALA A 201 5.21 -18.60 6.70
N ILE A 202 6.10 -18.44 5.71
CA ILE A 202 5.76 -17.95 4.37
C ILE A 202 4.72 -18.87 3.73
N THR A 203 4.95 -20.18 3.75
CA THR A 203 4.03 -21.16 3.15
C THR A 203 2.63 -21.07 3.75
N LYS A 204 2.52 -21.04 5.09
CA LYS A 204 1.22 -21.00 5.76
C LYS A 204 0.50 -19.68 5.54
N THR A 205 1.18 -18.57 5.79
CA THR A 205 0.58 -17.23 5.65
C THR A 205 0.25 -16.95 4.18
N GLY A 206 1.18 -17.23 3.27
CA GLY A 206 1.03 -17.05 1.84
C GLY A 206 -0.13 -17.84 1.25
N LYS A 207 -0.31 -19.12 1.64
CA LYS A 207 -1.48 -19.90 1.19
C LYS A 207 -2.81 -19.32 1.65
N LEU A 208 -2.87 -18.76 2.86
CA LEU A 208 -4.08 -18.12 3.36
C LEU A 208 -4.37 -16.79 2.64
N LEU A 209 -3.33 -16.00 2.35
CA LEU A 209 -3.44 -14.78 1.54
C LEU A 209 -3.89 -15.08 0.11
N ALA A 210 -3.29 -16.09 -0.52
CA ALA A 210 -3.70 -16.55 -1.84
C ALA A 210 -5.17 -17.01 -1.86
N LYS A 211 -5.64 -17.69 -0.80
CA LYS A 211 -7.05 -18.06 -0.64
C LYS A 211 -8.00 -16.85 -0.54
N LYS A 212 -7.50 -15.69 -0.10
CA LYS A 212 -8.25 -14.41 -0.11
C LYS A 212 -8.18 -13.69 -1.46
N GLY A 213 -7.46 -14.23 -2.43
CA GLY A 213 -7.33 -13.68 -3.78
C GLY A 213 -6.09 -12.80 -3.99
N CYS A 214 -5.22 -12.65 -2.99
CA CYS A 214 -3.97 -11.92 -3.14
C CYS A 214 -2.97 -12.66 -4.03
N LYS A 215 -2.17 -11.93 -4.80
CA LYS A 215 -0.99 -12.49 -5.47
C LYS A 215 0.18 -12.41 -4.52
N VAL A 216 0.72 -13.55 -4.14
CA VAL A 216 1.78 -13.63 -3.13
C VAL A 216 3.12 -13.87 -3.80
N LYS A 217 4.11 -13.05 -3.47
CA LYS A 217 5.48 -13.15 -3.95
C LYS A 217 6.46 -13.21 -2.78
N VAL A 218 7.63 -13.77 -3.02
CA VAL A 218 8.71 -13.86 -2.03
C VAL A 218 9.94 -13.16 -2.58
N ILE A 219 10.38 -12.14 -1.86
CA ILE A 219 11.59 -11.39 -2.18
C ILE A 219 12.79 -12.16 -1.61
N THR A 220 13.75 -12.43 -2.48
CA THR A 220 15.05 -12.99 -2.12
C THR A 220 16.14 -12.22 -2.87
N TRP A 221 17.31 -12.14 -2.28
CA TRP A 221 18.48 -11.44 -2.84
C TRP A 221 19.73 -12.32 -2.72
N SER A 222 20.74 -12.08 -3.54
CA SER A 222 21.96 -12.90 -3.60
C SER A 222 23.07 -12.46 -2.63
N GLN A 223 22.98 -11.24 -2.13
CA GLN A 223 23.97 -10.63 -1.26
C GLN A 223 23.91 -11.25 0.16
N PRO A 224 25.01 -11.22 0.93
CA PRO A 224 25.12 -11.96 2.20
C PRO A 224 24.33 -11.34 3.37
N GLU A 225 23.75 -10.16 3.19
CA GLU A 225 23.04 -9.43 4.23
C GLU A 225 21.80 -10.19 4.65
N LYS A 226 21.65 -10.36 5.96
CA LYS A 226 20.55 -11.11 6.55
C LYS A 226 19.23 -10.39 6.38
N GLY A 227 19.19 -9.12 6.75
CA GLY A 227 18.00 -8.30 6.72
C GLY A 227 17.98 -7.34 5.54
N VAL A 228 16.78 -6.96 5.11
CA VAL A 228 16.59 -5.94 4.08
C VAL A 228 17.13 -4.57 4.50
N ASP A 229 17.14 -4.27 5.81
CA ASP A 229 17.76 -3.06 6.36
C ASP A 229 19.28 -3.07 6.15
N ASP A 230 19.94 -4.20 6.41
CA ASP A 230 21.37 -4.36 6.17
C ASP A 230 21.70 -4.34 4.67
N LEU A 231 20.85 -4.95 3.84
CA LEU A 231 20.97 -4.94 2.37
C LEU A 231 20.97 -3.51 1.83
N ILE A 232 19.95 -2.72 2.18
CA ILE A 232 19.81 -1.34 1.72
C ILE A 232 20.95 -0.47 2.27
N ALA A 233 21.33 -0.65 3.53
CA ALA A 233 22.42 0.11 4.12
C ALA A 233 23.78 -0.15 3.46
N THR A 234 24.02 -1.38 2.99
CA THR A 234 25.32 -1.80 2.43
C THR A 234 25.40 -1.62 0.91
N HIS A 235 24.32 -1.94 0.19
CA HIS A 235 24.29 -1.98 -1.29
C HIS A 235 23.38 -0.91 -1.92
N GLY A 236 22.72 -0.08 -1.09
CA GLY A 236 21.79 0.95 -1.55
C GLY A 236 20.40 0.42 -1.90
N GLU A 237 19.50 1.35 -2.22
CA GLU A 237 18.10 1.04 -2.56
C GLU A 237 17.97 0.24 -3.86
N ASP A 238 18.89 0.43 -4.82
CA ASP A 238 18.93 -0.30 -6.09
C ASP A 238 19.01 -1.82 -5.92
N ALA A 239 19.71 -2.29 -4.89
CA ALA A 239 19.77 -3.71 -4.57
C ALA A 239 18.39 -4.25 -4.15
N PHE A 240 17.65 -3.48 -3.36
CA PHE A 240 16.29 -3.84 -2.98
C PHE A 240 15.30 -3.73 -4.14
N HIS A 241 15.40 -2.68 -4.97
CA HIS A 241 14.58 -2.55 -6.19
C HIS A 241 14.76 -3.76 -7.12
N THR A 242 16.00 -4.22 -7.29
CA THR A 242 16.32 -5.42 -8.06
C THR A 242 15.64 -6.64 -7.44
N ALA A 243 15.84 -6.89 -6.15
CA ALA A 243 15.25 -8.03 -5.44
C ALA A 243 13.71 -8.03 -5.49
N TYR A 244 13.09 -6.84 -5.38
CA TYR A 244 11.65 -6.66 -5.49
C TYR A 244 11.13 -7.01 -6.89
N ASN A 245 11.82 -6.53 -7.93
CA ASN A 245 11.42 -6.76 -9.32
C ASN A 245 11.61 -8.21 -9.76
N THR A 246 12.58 -8.91 -9.17
CA THR A 246 12.84 -10.34 -9.43
C THR A 246 12.16 -11.27 -8.41
N ALA A 247 11.24 -10.76 -7.60
CA ALA A 247 10.56 -11.57 -6.59
C ALA A 247 9.78 -12.73 -7.24
N GLU A 248 9.89 -13.92 -6.64
CA GLU A 248 9.26 -15.12 -7.16
C GLU A 248 7.82 -15.22 -6.70
N ASP A 249 6.91 -15.62 -7.58
CA ASP A 249 5.55 -16.00 -7.16
C ASP A 249 5.60 -17.17 -6.18
N LEU A 250 4.65 -17.21 -5.24
CA LEU A 250 4.63 -18.18 -4.14
C LEU A 250 4.69 -19.63 -4.65
N GLU A 251 4.00 -19.97 -5.73
CA GLU A 251 4.02 -21.33 -6.30
C GLU A 251 5.41 -21.71 -6.81
N THR A 252 6.03 -20.84 -7.62
CA THR A 252 7.40 -21.02 -8.13
C THR A 252 8.39 -21.18 -6.99
N TRP A 253 8.27 -20.31 -5.97
CA TRP A 253 9.11 -20.37 -4.78
C TRP A 253 8.92 -21.70 -4.03
N LEU A 254 7.68 -22.18 -3.82
CA LEU A 254 7.40 -23.45 -3.16
C LEU A 254 7.98 -24.64 -3.93
N THR A 255 7.84 -24.67 -5.26
CA THR A 255 8.41 -25.72 -6.10
C THR A 255 9.93 -25.76 -5.96
N ARG A 256 10.60 -24.60 -5.99
CA ARG A 256 12.05 -24.50 -5.78
C ARG A 256 12.47 -25.05 -4.43
N GLN A 257 11.75 -24.72 -3.36
CA GLN A 257 12.03 -25.25 -2.00
C GLN A 257 11.85 -26.78 -1.92
N SER A 258 10.91 -27.35 -2.67
CA SER A 258 10.68 -28.80 -2.69
C SER A 258 11.77 -29.59 -3.43
N LEU A 259 12.45 -28.96 -4.40
CA LEU A 259 13.55 -29.55 -5.16
C LEU A 259 14.90 -29.48 -4.43
N SER A 260 15.03 -28.55 -3.48
CA SER A 260 16.24 -28.35 -2.68
C SER A 260 16.30 -29.16 -1.38
N ASN A 261 15.20 -29.82 -1.00
CA ASN A 261 15.11 -30.70 0.17
C ASN A 261 15.26 -32.17 -0.23
#